data_AF-A0A7U6QKK4-F1
#
_entry.id   AF-A0A7U6QKK4-F1
#
_cell.length_a   1.000
_cell.length_b   1.000
_cell.length_c   1.000
_cell.angle_alpha   90.00
_cell.angle_beta   90.00
_cell.angle_gamma   90.00
#
_symmetry.space_group_name_H-M   'P 1'
#
loop_
_entity.id
_entity.type
_entity.pdbx_description
1 polymer ?
#
loop_
_entity_poly.entity_id
_entity_poly.type
_entity_poly.pdbx_seq_one_letter_code
_entity_poly.pdbx_strand_id
1 'polypeptide(L)'
;MGKQKKKSSIATIVIMLLFAAVILVGFYYIANNTNNKEEEVKVPQTEIEKILAKDLEISYPDTPREVIKLYSRISRAYYNKQYTEEQLDQLVDQYRLLLDDELLEKNGSKANYMKKLKSDIKSYEKEKKTITSYLIEENSSTKYTTVDKRECASLNVAYMLKQDGKYKKLYERFLLRKDKDGKWKIVGWGSVSKKDVTIE
;
A
#
# COMPACT_ATOMS: atom_id res chain seq x y z
N MET A 1 81.01 4.34 -3.63
CA MET A 1 79.75 4.21 -2.86
C MET A 1 78.61 3.87 -3.83
N GLY A 2 78.02 2.69 -3.65
CA GLY A 2 77.14 2.04 -4.64
C GLY A 2 75.73 2.64 -4.71
N LYS A 3 75.21 2.76 -5.93
CA LYS A 3 73.81 3.10 -6.23
C LYS A 3 72.94 1.84 -6.09
N GLN A 4 71.96 1.83 -5.20
CA GLN A 4 70.92 0.80 -5.18
C GLN A 4 69.78 1.16 -6.14
N LYS A 5 69.59 0.32 -7.18
CA LYS A 5 68.40 0.33 -8.05
C LYS A 5 67.25 -0.37 -7.33
N LYS A 6 66.14 0.33 -7.09
CA LYS A 6 64.90 -0.23 -6.54
C LYS A 6 64.19 -1.02 -7.65
N LYS A 7 64.33 -2.35 -7.66
CA LYS A 7 63.54 -3.24 -8.53
C LYS A 7 62.11 -3.30 -7.95
N SER A 8 61.13 -2.71 -8.62
CA SER A 8 59.73 -3.03 -8.34
C SER A 8 59.52 -4.50 -8.69
N SER A 9 59.13 -5.30 -7.71
CA SER A 9 58.84 -6.72 -7.94
C SER A 9 57.70 -6.82 -8.94
N ILE A 10 57.87 -7.63 -9.99
CA ILE A 10 56.85 -7.88 -11.03
C ILE A 10 55.48 -8.21 -10.40
N ALA A 11 55.49 -8.88 -9.24
CA ALA A 11 54.32 -9.12 -8.40
C ALA A 11 53.52 -7.85 -8.04
N THR A 12 54.19 -6.74 -7.70
CA THR A 12 53.53 -5.46 -7.38
C THR A 12 52.86 -4.85 -8.60
N ILE A 13 53.46 -5.00 -9.79
CA ILE A 13 52.88 -4.49 -11.04
C ILE A 13 51.65 -5.32 -11.43
N VAL A 14 51.71 -6.65 -11.27
CA VAL A 14 50.58 -7.56 -11.54
C VAL A 14 49.41 -7.29 -10.60
N ILE A 15 49.67 -7.06 -9.31
CA ILE A 15 48.64 -6.72 -8.33
C ILE A 15 47.98 -5.37 -8.67
N MET A 16 48.77 -4.38 -9.08
CA MET A 16 48.25 -3.06 -9.45
C MET A 16 47.39 -3.11 -10.72
N LEU A 17 47.76 -3.96 -11.69
CA LEU A 17 46.94 -4.23 -12.88
C LEU A 17 45.63 -4.95 -12.56
N LEU A 18 45.64 -5.90 -11.62
CA LEU A 18 44.43 -6.57 -11.14
C LEU A 18 43.48 -5.58 -10.45
N PHE A 19 44.00 -4.69 -9.59
CA PHE A 19 43.19 -3.65 -8.96
C PHE A 19 42.60 -2.68 -10.00
N ALA A 20 43.38 -2.26 -11.01
CA ALA A 20 42.88 -1.42 -12.09
C ALA A 20 41.75 -2.11 -12.88
N ALA A 21 41.88 -3.41 -13.16
CA ALA A 21 40.84 -4.18 -13.83
C ALA A 21 39.54 -4.28 -12.99
N VAL A 22 39.64 -4.50 -11.67
CA VAL A 22 38.47 -4.53 -10.78
C VAL A 22 37.79 -3.15 -10.72
N ILE A 23 38.57 -2.07 -10.68
CA ILE A 23 38.02 -0.70 -10.72
C ILE A 23 37.32 -0.44 -12.06
N LEU A 24 37.90 -0.85 -13.19
CA LEU A 24 37.28 -0.69 -14.51
C LEU A 24 36.01 -1.53 -14.67
N VAL A 25 35.97 -2.77 -14.16
CA VAL A 25 34.76 -3.60 -14.15
C VAL A 25 33.70 -3.02 -13.21
N GLY A 26 34.11 -2.52 -12.05
CA GLY A 26 33.21 -1.81 -11.12
C GLY A 26 32.65 -0.52 -11.73
N PHE A 27 33.49 0.28 -12.41
CA PHE A 27 33.07 1.46 -13.14
C PHE A 27 32.18 1.10 -14.33
N TYR A 28 32.45 0.02 -15.05
CA TYR A 28 31.59 -0.46 -16.13
C TYR A 28 30.26 -0.98 -15.58
N TYR A 29 30.24 -1.68 -14.45
CA TYR A 29 29.02 -2.14 -13.82
C TYR A 29 28.20 -0.96 -13.29
N ILE A 30 28.82 0.02 -12.63
CA ILE A 30 28.15 1.26 -12.22
C ILE A 30 27.68 2.05 -13.45
N ALA A 31 28.53 2.26 -14.46
CA ALA A 31 28.20 3.01 -15.68
C ALA A 31 27.09 2.33 -16.51
N ASN A 32 27.08 1.00 -16.57
CA ASN A 32 26.10 0.21 -17.32
C ASN A 32 24.83 -0.06 -16.49
N ASN A 33 24.90 0.03 -15.16
CA ASN A 33 23.73 0.08 -14.27
C ASN A 33 23.19 1.52 -14.13
N THR A 34 23.99 2.53 -14.49
CA THR A 34 23.56 3.90 -14.80
C THR A 34 23.25 4.08 -16.28
N ASN A 35 22.93 3.00 -17.01
CA ASN A 35 21.90 3.09 -18.03
C ASN A 35 20.57 3.38 -17.33
N ASN A 36 20.51 4.56 -16.70
CA ASN A 36 19.32 5.32 -16.53
C ASN A 36 18.77 5.46 -17.94
N LYS A 37 17.92 4.52 -18.35
CA LYS A 37 16.64 4.94 -18.88
C LYS A 37 16.22 6.00 -17.87
N GLU A 38 16.26 7.26 -18.28
CA GLU A 38 15.39 8.25 -17.69
C GLU A 38 14.01 7.58 -17.80
N GLU A 39 13.63 6.83 -16.76
CA GLU A 39 12.24 6.53 -16.52
C GLU A 39 11.68 7.92 -16.32
N GLU A 40 11.20 8.48 -17.42
CA GLU A 40 10.30 9.61 -17.44
C GLU A 40 9.39 9.39 -16.23
N VAL A 41 9.53 10.23 -15.20
CA VAL A 41 8.80 10.05 -13.94
C VAL A 41 7.34 10.11 -14.34
N LYS A 42 6.73 8.94 -14.55
CA LYS A 42 5.38 8.83 -15.08
C LYS A 42 4.49 9.34 -13.98
N VAL A 43 4.06 10.60 -14.13
CA VAL A 43 3.11 11.22 -13.23
C VAL A 43 1.88 10.31 -13.18
N PRO A 44 1.52 9.73 -12.02
CA PRO A 44 0.41 8.80 -11.90
C PRO A 44 -0.88 9.38 -12.49
N GLN A 45 -1.38 8.81 -13.59
CA GLN A 45 -2.55 9.29 -14.29
C GLN A 45 -3.81 8.59 -13.77
N THR A 46 -3.73 7.27 -13.62
CA THR A 46 -4.86 6.46 -13.16
C THR A 46 -4.99 6.48 -11.65
N GLU A 47 -6.20 6.21 -11.14
CA GLU A 47 -6.43 6.14 -9.69
C GLU A 47 -5.59 5.03 -9.03
N ILE A 48 -5.38 3.92 -9.74
CA ILE A 48 -4.54 2.81 -9.26
C ILE A 48 -3.08 3.21 -9.20
N GLU A 49 -2.54 3.85 -10.23
CA GLU A 49 -1.18 4.39 -10.20
C GLU A 49 -0.99 5.37 -9.04
N LYS A 50 -1.99 6.24 -8.78
CA LYS A 50 -1.94 7.19 -7.65
C LYS A 50 -1.95 6.52 -6.29
N ILE A 51 -2.62 5.38 -6.15
CA ILE A 51 -2.59 4.57 -4.92
C ILE A 51 -1.21 3.92 -4.78
N LEU A 52 -0.72 3.28 -5.85
CA LEU A 52 0.52 2.51 -5.85
C LEU A 52 1.77 3.37 -5.74
N ALA A 53 1.73 4.62 -6.19
CA ALA A 53 2.81 5.60 -6.00
C ALA A 53 2.95 6.07 -4.54
N LYS A 54 2.00 5.72 -3.64
CA LYS A 54 2.08 6.09 -2.23
C LYS A 54 3.00 5.13 -1.49
N ASP A 55 4.12 5.64 -1.03
CA ASP A 55 4.99 4.95 -0.07
C ASP A 55 4.39 5.09 1.33
N LEU A 56 3.89 3.98 1.89
CA LEU A 56 3.29 3.93 3.23
C LEU A 56 4.30 3.73 4.36
N GLU A 57 5.56 3.47 4.04
CA GLU A 57 6.63 3.47 5.03
C GLU A 57 6.99 4.91 5.38
N ILE A 58 7.12 5.77 4.35
CA ILE A 58 7.48 7.18 4.48
C ILE A 58 6.27 8.07 4.79
N SER A 59 5.16 7.88 4.06
CA SER A 59 3.97 8.73 4.14
C SER A 59 2.76 7.90 4.53
N TYR A 60 2.75 7.40 5.77
CA TYR A 60 1.56 6.74 6.31
C TYR A 60 0.46 7.79 6.63
N PRO A 61 -0.84 7.50 6.45
CA PRO A 61 -1.90 8.44 6.83
C PRO A 61 -1.93 8.71 8.34
N ASP A 62 -1.95 10.00 8.72
CA ASP A 62 -1.83 10.42 10.13
C ASP A 62 -3.15 10.32 10.91
N THR A 63 -4.28 10.32 10.21
CA THR A 63 -5.61 10.34 10.82
C THR A 63 -6.43 9.08 10.49
N PRO A 64 -7.36 8.65 11.38
CA PRO A 64 -8.25 7.53 11.08
C PRO A 64 -9.03 7.72 9.78
N ARG A 65 -9.49 8.95 9.52
CA ARG A 65 -10.20 9.31 8.29
C ARG A 65 -9.36 9.06 7.05
N GLU A 66 -8.09 9.44 7.06
CA GLU A 66 -7.23 9.27 5.88
C GLU A 66 -6.84 7.81 5.66
N VAL A 67 -6.67 7.02 6.73
CA VAL A 67 -6.52 5.56 6.64
C VAL A 67 -7.75 4.96 5.96
N ILE A 68 -8.96 5.30 6.43
CA ILE A 68 -10.20 4.81 5.83
C ILE A 68 -10.38 5.33 4.40
N LYS A 69 -9.98 6.57 4.10
CA LYS A 69 -10.00 7.10 2.73
C LYS A 69 -9.13 6.26 1.80
N LEU A 70 -7.90 5.93 2.20
CA LEU A 70 -7.03 5.08 1.39
C LEU A 70 -7.59 3.66 1.24
N TYR A 71 -8.07 3.07 2.33
CA TYR A 71 -8.76 1.78 2.32
C TYR A 71 -9.94 1.75 1.35
N SER A 72 -10.80 2.78 1.35
CA SER A 72 -11.95 2.89 0.46
C SER A 72 -11.55 3.07 -1.01
N ARG A 73 -10.45 3.80 -1.28
CA ARG A 73 -9.87 3.93 -2.64
C ARG A 73 -9.41 2.56 -3.16
N ILE A 74 -8.67 1.81 -2.35
CA ILE A 74 -8.17 0.47 -2.71
C ILE A 74 -9.35 -0.51 -2.91
N SER A 75 -10.28 -0.55 -1.95
CA SER A 75 -11.48 -1.40 -2.03
C SER A 75 -12.30 -1.11 -3.28
N ARG A 76 -12.48 0.16 -3.64
CA ARG A 76 -13.15 0.55 -4.88
C ARG A 76 -12.36 0.13 -6.13
N ALA A 77 -11.04 0.21 -6.10
CA ALA A 77 -10.19 -0.22 -7.21
C ALA A 77 -10.36 -1.73 -7.51
N TYR A 78 -10.45 -2.58 -6.47
CA TYR A 78 -10.71 -4.01 -6.62
C TYR A 78 -11.96 -4.33 -7.45
N TYR A 79 -13.08 -3.64 -7.17
CA TYR A 79 -14.36 -3.96 -7.80
C TYR A 79 -14.60 -3.21 -9.12
N ASN A 80 -13.77 -2.21 -9.45
CA ASN A 80 -13.85 -1.50 -10.72
C ASN A 80 -12.98 -2.12 -11.83
N LYS A 81 -12.09 -3.07 -11.50
CA LYS A 81 -11.32 -3.89 -12.45
C LYS A 81 -10.48 -3.14 -13.49
N GLN A 82 -9.99 -1.96 -13.14
CA GLN A 82 -9.12 -1.18 -14.02
C GLN A 82 -7.63 -1.43 -13.72
N TYR A 83 -7.25 -2.67 -13.39
CA TYR A 83 -5.90 -3.05 -12.97
C TYR A 83 -5.36 -4.25 -13.77
N THR A 84 -4.03 -4.36 -13.86
CA THR A 84 -3.34 -5.60 -14.22
C THR A 84 -3.27 -6.56 -13.02
N GLU A 85 -2.96 -7.84 -13.26
CA GLU A 85 -2.76 -8.81 -12.16
C GLU A 85 -1.62 -8.40 -11.21
N GLU A 86 -0.56 -7.79 -11.73
CA GLU A 86 0.52 -7.23 -10.92
C GLU A 86 0.04 -6.06 -10.05
N GLN A 87 -0.73 -5.13 -10.63
CA GLN A 87 -1.32 -4.02 -9.89
C GLN A 87 -2.30 -4.52 -8.81
N LEU A 88 -3.05 -5.60 -9.07
CA LEU A 88 -3.90 -6.21 -8.05
C LEU A 88 -3.06 -6.74 -6.87
N ASP A 89 -1.94 -7.38 -7.15
CA ASP A 89 -1.03 -7.88 -6.12
C ASP A 89 -0.46 -6.74 -5.25
N GLN A 90 -0.02 -5.66 -5.89
CA GLN A 90 0.48 -4.46 -5.21
C GLN A 90 -0.61 -3.72 -4.43
N LEU A 91 -1.84 -3.66 -4.95
CA LEU A 91 -2.98 -3.10 -4.22
C LEU A 91 -3.28 -3.92 -2.96
N VAL A 92 -3.14 -5.24 -3.01
CA VAL A 92 -3.28 -6.11 -1.84
C VAL A 92 -2.20 -5.84 -0.80
N ASP A 93 -0.96 -5.55 -1.21
CA ASP A 93 0.09 -5.16 -0.27
C ASP A 93 -0.26 -3.84 0.42
N GLN A 94 -0.62 -2.82 -0.36
CA GLN A 94 -1.06 -1.52 0.15
C GLN A 94 -2.24 -1.65 1.12
N TYR A 95 -3.22 -2.49 0.78
CA TYR A 95 -4.38 -2.77 1.62
C TYR A 95 -3.99 -3.41 2.95
N ARG A 96 -3.11 -4.42 2.92
CA ARG A 96 -2.68 -5.16 4.11
C ARG A 96 -1.88 -4.28 5.07
N LEU A 97 -1.14 -3.29 4.57
CA LEU A 97 -0.43 -2.32 5.41
C LEU A 97 -1.35 -1.47 6.29
N LEU A 98 -2.64 -1.35 5.95
CA LEU A 98 -3.62 -0.57 6.72
C LEU A 98 -4.30 -1.38 7.83
N LEU A 99 -4.11 -2.70 7.85
CA LEU A 99 -4.80 -3.59 8.78
C LEU A 99 -4.00 -3.80 10.06
N ASP A 100 -4.71 -3.96 11.16
CA ASP A 100 -4.13 -4.37 12.44
C ASP A 100 -3.62 -5.82 12.35
N ASP A 101 -2.55 -6.13 13.07
CA ASP A 101 -1.90 -7.45 13.03
C ASP A 101 -2.89 -8.58 13.39
N GLU A 102 -3.76 -8.36 14.38
CA GLU A 102 -4.77 -9.36 14.77
C GLU A 102 -5.80 -9.60 13.65
N LEU A 103 -6.07 -8.59 12.82
CA LEU A 103 -6.93 -8.73 11.64
C LEU A 103 -6.18 -9.40 10.49
N LEU A 104 -4.89 -9.12 10.31
CA LEU A 104 -4.04 -9.79 9.33
C LEU A 104 -3.92 -11.29 9.61
N GLU A 105 -3.75 -11.67 10.88
CA GLU A 105 -3.74 -13.07 11.31
C GLU A 105 -5.04 -13.79 10.95
N LYS A 106 -6.19 -13.17 11.22
CA LYS A 106 -7.52 -13.69 10.86
C LYS A 106 -7.72 -13.81 9.35
N ASN A 107 -7.19 -12.86 8.58
CA ASN A 107 -7.22 -12.90 7.11
C ASN A 107 -6.33 -14.01 6.53
N GLY A 108 -5.32 -14.45 7.29
CA GLY A 108 -4.34 -15.43 6.89
C GLY A 108 -3.28 -14.89 5.93
N SER A 109 -2.57 -15.82 5.27
CA SER A 109 -1.53 -15.48 4.30
C SER A 109 -2.06 -14.62 3.16
N LYS A 110 -1.17 -13.79 2.56
CA LYS A 110 -1.50 -12.98 1.38
C LYS A 110 -2.11 -13.82 0.26
N ALA A 111 -1.56 -15.02 0.01
CA ALA A 111 -2.09 -15.94 -1.00
C ALA A 111 -3.53 -16.40 -0.70
N ASN A 112 -3.84 -16.74 0.56
CA ASN A 112 -5.18 -17.13 0.96
C ASN A 112 -6.18 -15.96 0.84
N TYR A 113 -5.77 -14.77 1.27
CA TYR A 113 -6.57 -13.56 1.10
C TYR A 113 -6.80 -13.24 -0.38
N MET A 114 -5.76 -13.28 -1.21
CA MET A 114 -5.85 -13.05 -2.66
C MET A 114 -6.82 -14.03 -3.33
N LYS A 115 -6.79 -15.31 -2.94
CA LYS A 115 -7.73 -16.31 -3.44
C LYS A 115 -9.19 -15.96 -3.10
N LYS A 116 -9.46 -15.57 -1.85
CA LYS A 116 -10.79 -15.12 -1.40
C LYS A 116 -11.23 -13.85 -2.15
N LEU A 117 -10.36 -12.85 -2.22
CA LEU A 117 -10.61 -11.60 -2.92
C LEU A 117 -10.96 -11.83 -4.40
N LYS A 118 -10.19 -12.67 -5.11
CA LYS A 118 -10.50 -13.01 -6.52
C LYS A 118 -11.85 -13.72 -6.67
N SER A 119 -12.25 -14.53 -5.68
CA SER A 119 -13.59 -15.14 -5.66
C SER A 119 -14.69 -14.10 -5.45
N ASP A 120 -14.50 -13.19 -4.50
CA ASP A 120 -15.47 -12.11 -4.20
C ASP A 120 -15.64 -11.17 -5.40
N ILE A 121 -14.53 -10.80 -6.03
CA ILE A 121 -14.51 -9.98 -7.25
C ILE A 121 -15.33 -10.64 -8.37
N LYS A 122 -15.19 -11.96 -8.57
CA LYS A 122 -16.01 -12.71 -9.55
C LYS A 122 -17.49 -12.73 -9.19
N SER A 123 -17.84 -12.80 -7.90
CA SER A 123 -19.24 -12.69 -7.46
C SER A 123 -19.80 -11.31 -7.77
N TYR A 124 -19.04 -10.24 -7.48
CA TYR A 124 -19.44 -8.86 -7.79
C TYR A 124 -19.70 -8.66 -9.29
N GLU A 125 -18.87 -9.24 -10.16
CA GLU A 125 -19.11 -9.21 -11.61
C GLU A 125 -20.39 -9.93 -12.01
N LYS A 126 -20.60 -11.15 -11.50
CA LYS A 126 -21.79 -11.94 -11.80
C LYS A 126 -23.07 -11.21 -11.39
N GLU A 127 -23.01 -10.50 -10.27
CA GLU A 127 -24.08 -9.67 -9.74
C GLU A 127 -24.16 -8.28 -10.37
N LYS A 128 -23.26 -7.93 -11.31
CA LYS A 128 -23.15 -6.59 -11.92
C LYS A 128 -23.07 -5.47 -10.86
N LYS A 129 -22.38 -5.77 -9.76
CA LYS A 129 -22.24 -4.92 -8.59
C LYS A 129 -20.95 -4.12 -8.67
N THR A 130 -21.04 -2.80 -8.52
CA THR A 130 -19.88 -1.89 -8.54
C THR A 130 -19.97 -0.88 -7.40
N ILE A 131 -18.83 -0.43 -6.90
CA ILE A 131 -18.74 0.66 -5.92
C ILE A 131 -18.55 1.98 -6.68
N THR A 132 -19.62 2.77 -6.79
CA THR A 132 -19.58 3.99 -7.60
C THR A 132 -18.92 5.14 -6.85
N SER A 133 -19.17 5.27 -5.55
CA SER A 133 -18.59 6.29 -4.68
C SER A 133 -18.67 5.87 -3.21
N TYR A 134 -18.04 6.65 -2.33
CA TYR A 134 -18.15 6.51 -0.89
C TYR A 134 -18.16 7.90 -0.23
N LEU A 135 -18.76 7.98 0.96
CA LEU A 135 -18.77 9.16 1.80
C LEU A 135 -18.35 8.77 3.21
N ILE A 136 -17.29 9.39 3.71
CA ILE A 136 -16.79 9.19 5.07
C ILE A 136 -17.30 10.36 5.92
N GLU A 137 -17.88 10.07 7.08
CA GLU A 137 -18.40 11.08 8.03
C GLU A 137 -17.38 12.16 8.36
N GLU A 138 -17.79 13.39 8.65
CA GLU A 138 -16.84 14.49 8.90
C GLU A 138 -15.84 14.20 10.04
N ASN A 139 -14.69 14.87 10.03
CA ASN A 139 -13.66 14.69 11.06
C ASN A 139 -14.21 14.86 12.49
N SER A 140 -15.13 15.82 12.67
CA SER A 140 -15.82 16.10 13.94
C SER A 140 -16.67 14.93 14.45
N SER A 141 -17.10 14.03 13.57
CA SER A 141 -17.91 12.85 13.91
C SER A 141 -17.07 11.66 14.37
N THR A 142 -15.76 11.67 14.10
CA THR A 142 -14.87 10.57 14.50
C THR A 142 -14.83 10.46 16.02
N LYS A 143 -15.22 9.29 16.53
CA LYS A 143 -15.24 9.03 17.98
C LYS A 143 -13.92 8.43 18.41
N TYR A 144 -13.20 9.13 19.29
CA TYR A 144 -11.98 8.64 19.91
C TYR A 144 -12.26 8.05 21.28
N THR A 145 -11.58 6.96 21.61
CA THR A 145 -11.65 6.31 22.92
C THR A 145 -10.31 5.68 23.27
N THR A 146 -10.16 5.19 24.48
CA THR A 146 -9.00 4.40 24.90
C THR A 146 -9.47 3.06 25.45
N VAL A 147 -8.97 1.98 24.88
CA VAL A 147 -9.25 0.60 25.33
C VAL A 147 -7.91 -0.06 25.62
N ASP A 148 -7.75 -0.62 26.81
CA ASP A 148 -6.50 -1.29 27.24
C ASP A 148 -5.24 -0.45 27.01
N LYS A 149 -5.31 0.85 27.34
CA LYS A 149 -4.24 1.84 27.15
C LYS A 149 -3.84 2.10 25.69
N ARG A 150 -4.65 1.66 24.71
CA ARG A 150 -4.46 1.95 23.29
C ARG A 150 -5.52 2.93 22.80
N GLU A 151 -5.07 3.94 22.06
CA GLU A 151 -5.97 4.90 21.41
C GLU A 151 -6.74 4.20 20.29
N CYS A 152 -8.06 4.33 20.32
CA CYS A 152 -8.98 3.76 19.35
C CYS A 152 -9.82 4.87 18.73
N ALA A 153 -10.23 4.66 17.49
CA ALA A 153 -11.13 5.54 16.77
C ALA A 153 -12.23 4.73 16.08
N SER A 154 -13.44 5.29 16.00
CA SER A 154 -14.50 4.73 15.18
C SER A 154 -15.13 5.80 14.31
N LEU A 155 -15.43 5.43 13.06
CA LEU A 155 -16.07 6.31 12.11
C LEU A 155 -16.95 5.55 11.12
N ASN A 156 -18.00 6.19 10.64
CA ASN A 156 -18.92 5.63 9.67
C ASN A 156 -18.56 5.99 8.23
N VAL A 157 -18.81 5.04 7.33
CA VAL A 157 -18.65 5.20 5.88
C VAL A 157 -19.93 4.73 5.19
N ALA A 158 -20.41 5.51 4.22
CA ALA A 158 -21.48 5.12 3.32
C ALA A 158 -20.90 4.80 1.94
N TYR A 159 -20.98 3.55 1.49
CA TYR A 159 -20.63 3.14 0.14
C TYR A 159 -21.86 3.15 -0.75
N MET A 160 -21.76 3.81 -1.91
CA MET A 160 -22.77 3.76 -2.94
C MET A 160 -22.46 2.60 -3.89
N LEU A 161 -23.40 1.65 -3.92
CA LEU A 161 -23.34 0.45 -4.75
C LEU A 161 -24.31 0.59 -5.91
N LYS A 162 -23.87 0.28 -7.13
CA LYS A 162 -24.74 0.12 -8.28
C LYS A 162 -24.86 -1.36 -8.61
N GLN A 163 -26.09 -1.85 -8.71
CA GLN A 163 -26.43 -3.23 -9.04
C GLN A 163 -27.66 -3.22 -9.96
N ASP A 164 -27.55 -3.81 -11.15
CA ASP A 164 -28.64 -3.86 -12.15
C ASP A 164 -29.29 -2.48 -12.42
N GLY A 165 -28.47 -1.44 -12.50
CA GLY A 165 -28.93 -0.06 -12.73
C GLY A 165 -29.53 0.64 -11.50
N LYS A 166 -29.73 -0.08 -10.38
CA LYS A 166 -30.25 0.47 -9.13
C LYS A 166 -29.11 0.83 -8.18
N TYR A 167 -29.30 1.91 -7.43
CA TYR A 167 -28.36 2.35 -6.41
C TYR A 167 -28.80 1.91 -5.02
N LYS A 168 -27.87 1.40 -4.24
CA LYS A 168 -28.04 1.06 -2.82
C LYS A 168 -26.92 1.66 -2.01
N LYS A 169 -27.21 2.09 -0.78
CA LYS A 169 -26.19 2.51 0.19
C LYS A 169 -25.92 1.38 1.16
N LEU A 170 -24.64 1.03 1.31
CA LEU A 170 -24.14 0.20 2.38
C LEU A 170 -23.48 1.13 3.41
N TYR A 171 -23.85 0.99 4.68
CA TYR A 171 -23.28 1.77 5.76
C TYR A 171 -22.42 0.85 6.62
N GLU A 172 -21.18 1.24 6.85
CA GLU A 172 -20.23 0.49 7.66
C GLU A 172 -19.66 1.40 8.75
N ARG A 173 -19.45 0.83 9.93
CA ARG A 173 -18.66 1.46 10.99
C ARG A 173 -17.31 0.76 11.06
N PHE A 174 -16.25 1.55 10.91
CA PHE A 174 -14.87 1.09 11.06
C PHE A 174 -14.42 1.30 12.50
N LEU A 175 -13.62 0.36 12.99
CA LEU A 175 -12.87 0.45 14.23
C LEU A 175 -11.38 0.47 13.88
N LEU A 176 -10.68 1.46 14.40
CA LEU A 176 -9.24 1.60 14.27
C LEU A 176 -8.59 1.71 15.63
N ARG A 177 -7.32 1.34 15.69
CA ARG A 177 -6.47 1.41 16.88
C ARG A 177 -5.08 1.87 16.47
N LYS A 178 -4.41 2.69 17.29
CA LYS A 178 -2.99 2.98 17.08
C LYS A 178 -2.16 1.75 17.44
N ASP A 179 -1.22 1.40 16.56
CA ASP A 179 -0.18 0.43 16.85
C ASP A 179 0.92 1.02 17.74
N LYS A 180 1.92 0.21 18.05
CA LYS A 180 3.08 0.58 18.86
C LYS A 180 3.93 1.72 18.26
N ASP A 181 3.83 1.94 16.96
CA ASP A 181 4.56 2.97 16.22
C ASP A 181 3.68 4.23 16.03
N GLY A 182 2.51 4.28 16.65
CA GLY A 182 1.57 5.39 16.60
C GLY A 182 0.73 5.44 15.32
N LYS A 183 0.81 4.43 14.44
CA LYS A 183 0.07 4.38 13.18
C LYS A 183 -1.34 3.84 13.42
N TRP A 184 -2.35 4.48 12.84
CA TRP A 184 -3.72 3.99 12.88
C TRP A 184 -3.90 2.76 12.01
N LYS A 185 -4.41 1.67 12.58
CA LYS A 185 -4.65 0.39 11.92
C LYS A 185 -6.11 -0.03 12.02
N ILE A 186 -6.65 -0.62 10.97
CA ILE A 186 -8.03 -1.10 10.92
C ILE A 186 -8.12 -2.42 11.68
N VAL A 187 -8.87 -2.42 12.78
CA VAL A 187 -9.15 -3.61 13.59
C VAL A 187 -10.30 -4.42 12.99
N GLY A 188 -11.26 -3.71 12.37
CA GLY A 188 -12.38 -4.34 11.69
C GLY A 188 -13.46 -3.32 11.32
N TRP A 189 -14.54 -3.83 10.74
CA TRP A 189 -15.72 -3.06 10.39
C TRP A 189 -16.98 -3.92 10.48
N GLY A 190 -18.13 -3.27 10.55
CA GLY A 190 -19.43 -3.94 10.53
C GLY A 190 -20.51 -3.07 9.91
N SER A 191 -21.51 -3.72 9.31
CA SER A 191 -22.69 -3.05 8.77
C SER A 191 -23.47 -2.36 9.88
N VAL A 192 -23.89 -1.12 9.63
CA VAL A 192 -24.75 -0.35 10.54
C VAL A 192 -26.00 0.11 9.82
N SER A 193 -27.05 0.49 10.56
CA SER A 193 -28.25 1.04 9.94
C SER A 193 -28.02 2.50 9.50
N LYS A 194 -28.81 2.99 8.55
CA LYS A 194 -28.75 4.41 8.13
C LYS A 194 -28.92 5.38 9.31
N LYS A 195 -29.75 5.02 10.29
CA LYS A 195 -30.03 5.84 11.48
C LYS A 195 -28.78 6.01 12.35
N ASP A 196 -27.89 5.03 12.34
CA ASP A 196 -26.66 5.05 13.16
C ASP A 196 -25.53 5.88 12.53
N VAL A 197 -25.71 6.34 11.28
CA VAL A 197 -24.75 7.16 10.52
C VAL A 197 -25.16 8.62 10.43
N THR A 198 -26.46 8.91 10.56
CA THR A 198 -26.98 10.27 10.53
C THR A 198 -27.23 10.69 11.97
N ILE A 199 -26.38 11.54 12.53
CA ILE A 199 -26.70 12.23 13.79
C ILE A 199 -27.71 13.32 13.40
N GLU A 200 -28.98 13.16 13.78
CA GLU A 200 -29.99 14.23 13.66
C GLU A 200 -29.62 15.43 14.54
#